data_AF-D5GEV5-F1
#
_entry.id   AF-D5GEV5-F1
#
_cell.length_a   1.000
_cell.length_b   1.000
_cell.length_c   1.000
_cell.angle_alpha   90.00
_cell.angle_beta   90.00
_cell.angle_gamma   90.00
#
_symmetry.space_group_name_H-M   'P 1'
#
loop_
_entity.id
_entity.type
_entity.pdbx_description
1 polymer ?
#
loop_
_entity_poly.entity_id
_entity_poly.type
_entity_poly.pdbx_seq_one_letter_code
_entity_poly.pdbx_strand_id
1 'polypeptide(L)'
;MNNQTYYELYRRSSIGTALTDALDDLISEGRIAPQLAMKILSNFDRGITEILADKVKANLTFKGHLDTYRFCDEVWTFLIKDVTFKFQGGQGPNSSVSADKVKIVSCNSKKPGEQ
;
A
#
# COMPACT_ATOMS: atom_id res chain seq x y z
N MET A 1 3.38 -16.51 -18.67
CA MET A 1 2.93 -15.10 -18.67
C MET A 1 2.40 -14.83 -17.27
N ASN A 2 3.07 -13.97 -16.50
CA ASN A 2 2.67 -13.67 -15.13
C ASN A 2 1.37 -12.86 -15.18
N ASN A 3 0.25 -13.55 -14.97
CA ASN A 3 -1.05 -12.91 -14.85
C ASN A 3 -1.14 -12.31 -13.44
N GLN A 4 -0.40 -11.21 -13.22
CA GLN A 4 -0.32 -10.58 -11.91
C GLN A 4 -1.64 -9.84 -11.64
N THR A 5 -2.59 -10.57 -11.06
CA THR A 5 -3.94 -10.08 -10.78
C THR A 5 -4.00 -9.00 -9.68
N TYR A 6 -2.94 -8.89 -8.86
CA TYR A 6 -2.88 -8.02 -7.70
C TYR A 6 -1.65 -7.11 -7.73
N TYR A 7 -1.81 -5.86 -7.32
CA TYR A 7 -0.71 -4.91 -7.22
C TYR A 7 0.27 -5.29 -6.11
N GLU A 8 1.57 -5.19 -6.41
CA GLU A 8 2.65 -5.36 -5.42
C GLU A 8 2.86 -4.09 -4.56
N LEU A 9 2.00 -3.07 -4.71
CA LEU A 9 2.10 -1.76 -4.04
C LEU A 9 2.28 -1.90 -2.53
N TYR A 10 1.52 -2.80 -1.91
CA TYR A 10 1.50 -2.98 -0.46
C TYR A 10 2.74 -3.70 0.08
N ARG A 11 3.63 -4.25 -0.75
CA ARG A 11 4.92 -4.80 -0.28
C ARG A 11 5.83 -3.71 0.29
N ARG A 12 5.64 -2.45 -0.12
CA ARG A 12 6.34 -1.26 0.42
C ARG A 12 5.71 -0.68 1.69
N SER A 13 4.60 -1.27 2.17
CA SER A 13 4.05 -0.91 3.48
C SER A 13 4.91 -1.49 4.60
N SER A 14 4.77 -0.99 5.84
CA SER A 14 5.54 -1.50 6.98
C SER A 14 5.39 -3.01 7.17
N ILE A 15 4.19 -3.56 6.99
CA ILE A 15 3.95 -5.01 7.08
C ILE A 15 4.57 -5.78 5.91
N GLY A 16 4.53 -5.21 4.70
CA GLY A 16 5.11 -5.82 3.50
C GLY A 16 6.65 -5.83 3.54
N THR A 17 7.25 -4.76 4.06
CA THR A 17 8.71 -4.67 4.26
C THR A 17 9.16 -5.68 5.31
N ALA A 18 8.48 -5.73 6.47
CA ALA A 18 8.78 -6.73 7.50
C ALA A 18 8.66 -8.18 6.99
N LEU A 19 7.66 -8.46 6.14
CA LEU A 19 7.54 -9.77 5.49
C LEU A 19 8.71 -10.04 4.54
N THR A 20 9.11 -9.06 3.74
CA THR A 20 10.21 -9.20 2.77
C THR A 20 11.53 -9.45 3.50
N ASP A 21 11.82 -8.67 4.55
CA ASP A 21 13.01 -8.81 5.39
C ASP A 21 13.07 -10.23 6.00
N ALA A 22 11.95 -10.71 6.57
CA ALA A 22 11.88 -12.05 7.14
C ALA A 22 12.07 -13.17 6.10
N LEU A 23 11.59 -12.97 4.88
CA LEU A 23 11.80 -13.93 3.78
C LEU A 23 13.25 -13.93 3.31
N ASP A 24 13.89 -12.77 3.22
CA ASP A 24 15.29 -12.62 2.86
C ASP A 24 16.21 -13.28 3.89
N ASP A 25 15.91 -13.15 5.18
CA ASP A 25 16.62 -13.85 6.25
C ASP A 25 16.54 -15.38 6.07
N LEU A 26 15.33 -15.92 5.85
CA LEU A 26 15.14 -17.36 5.64
C LEU A 26 15.83 -17.89 4.38
N ILE A 27 15.94 -17.07 3.32
CA ILE A 27 16.70 -17.41 2.11
C ILE A 27 18.20 -17.43 2.43
N SER A 28 18.69 -16.42 3.13
CA SER A 28 20.11 -16.28 3.48
C SER A 28 20.60 -17.44 4.36
N GLU A 29 19.73 -17.94 5.25
CA GLU A 29 19.97 -19.13 6.08
C GLU A 29 19.82 -20.46 5.31
N GLY A 30 19.43 -20.43 4.04
CA GLY A 30 19.19 -21.62 3.22
C GLY A 30 17.96 -22.43 3.63
N ARG A 31 17.05 -21.84 4.41
CA ARG A 31 15.86 -22.53 4.95
C ARG A 31 14.71 -22.59 3.95
N ILE A 32 14.62 -21.63 3.05
CA ILE A 32 13.64 -21.61 1.96
C ILE A 32 14.30 -21.26 0.62
N ALA A 33 13.76 -21.78 -0.47
CA ALA A 33 14.17 -21.37 -1.81
C ALA A 33 13.55 -20.01 -2.18
N PRO A 34 14.23 -19.16 -2.97
CA PRO A 34 13.70 -17.88 -3.43
C PRO A 34 12.34 -17.99 -4.14
N GLN A 35 12.12 -19.08 -4.89
CA GLN A 35 10.85 -19.35 -5.56
C GLN A 35 9.67 -19.51 -4.58
N LEU A 36 9.92 -20.04 -3.38
CA LEU A 36 8.90 -20.16 -2.35
C LEU A 36 8.56 -18.78 -1.76
N ALA A 37 9.57 -17.94 -1.50
CA ALA A 37 9.35 -16.56 -1.05
C ALA A 37 8.49 -15.76 -2.05
N MET A 38 8.76 -15.88 -3.36
CA MET A 38 7.94 -15.25 -4.39
C MET A 38 6.47 -15.72 -4.35
N LYS A 39 6.21 -17.00 -4.07
CA LYS A 39 4.84 -17.52 -3.89
C LYS A 39 4.18 -16.97 -2.63
N ILE A 40 4.93 -16.78 -1.55
CA ILE A 40 4.43 -16.17 -0.30
C ILE A 40 4.05 -14.71 -0.56
N LEU A 41 4.92 -13.94 -1.23
CA LEU A 41 4.64 -12.55 -1.60
C LEU A 41 3.42 -12.42 -2.51
N SER A 42 3.25 -13.32 -3.48
CA SER A 42 2.04 -13.34 -4.32
C SER A 42 0.77 -13.61 -3.51
N ASN A 43 0.82 -14.47 -2.49
CA ASN A 43 -0.30 -14.68 -1.57
C ASN A 43 -0.55 -13.47 -0.67
N PHE A 44 0.51 -12.79 -0.24
CA PHE A 44 0.41 -11.53 0.51
C PHE A 44 -0.31 -10.45 -0.31
N ASP A 45 0.07 -10.25 -1.58
CA ASP A 45 -0.55 -9.23 -2.45
C ASP A 45 -2.07 -9.45 -2.58
N ARG A 46 -2.48 -10.72 -2.74
CA ARG A 46 -3.89 -11.10 -2.77
C ARG A 46 -4.56 -10.84 -1.41
N GLY A 47 -3.99 -11.37 -0.33
CA GLY A 47 -4.58 -11.32 1.00
C GLY A 47 -4.77 -9.90 1.52
N ILE A 48 -3.76 -9.03 1.36
CA ILE A 48 -3.86 -7.63 1.82
C ILE A 48 -4.90 -6.86 1.03
N THR A 49 -5.00 -7.09 -0.29
CA THR A 49 -6.01 -6.43 -1.15
C THR A 49 -7.42 -6.84 -0.75
N GLU A 50 -7.67 -8.14 -0.56
CA GLU A 50 -8.97 -8.68 -0.14
C GLU A 50 -9.37 -8.16 1.25
N ILE A 51 -8.46 -8.20 2.23
CA ILE A 51 -8.74 -7.76 3.61
C ILE A 51 -9.03 -6.26 3.67
N LEU A 52 -8.26 -5.43 2.97
CA LEU A 52 -8.49 -3.98 2.93
C LEU A 52 -9.87 -3.65 2.33
N ALA A 53 -10.28 -4.35 1.27
CA ALA A 53 -11.59 -4.15 0.65
C ALA A 53 -12.76 -4.63 1.53
N ASP A 54 -12.63 -5.81 2.13
CA ASP A 54 -13.72 -6.44 2.88
C ASP A 54 -13.87 -5.87 4.29
N LYS A 55 -12.77 -5.75 5.05
CA LYS A 55 -12.80 -5.50 6.50
C LYS A 55 -12.64 -4.04 6.89
N VAL A 56 -11.94 -3.23 6.10
CA VAL A 56 -11.67 -1.83 6.48
C VAL A 56 -12.83 -0.93 6.05
N LYS A 57 -13.49 -0.30 7.04
CA LYS A 57 -14.60 0.65 6.84
C LYS A 57 -14.28 2.07 7.30
N ALA A 58 -13.10 2.27 7.90
CA ALA A 58 -12.68 3.58 8.37
C ALA A 58 -12.49 4.54 7.20
N ASN A 59 -13.05 5.73 7.32
CA ASN A 59 -12.92 6.79 6.33
C ASN A 59 -12.14 7.97 6.91
N LEU A 60 -11.39 8.64 6.05
CA LEU A 60 -10.68 9.86 6.40
C LEU A 60 -10.85 10.91 5.30
N THR A 61 -10.62 12.16 5.66
CA THR A 61 -10.49 13.28 4.72
C THR A 61 -9.15 13.94 4.96
N PHE A 62 -8.57 14.58 3.96
CA PHE A 62 -7.34 15.34 4.14
C PHE A 62 -7.36 16.63 3.33
N LYS A 63 -6.59 17.62 3.79
CA LYS A 63 -6.31 18.88 3.10
C LYS A 63 -4.82 19.16 3.16
N GLY A 64 -4.27 19.79 2.12
CA GLY A 64 -2.87 20.18 2.04
C GLY A 64 -2.57 20.87 0.71
N HIS A 65 -1.31 21.24 0.48
CA HIS A 65 -0.84 21.91 -0.73
C HIS A 65 -0.17 20.91 -1.67
N LEU A 66 -0.68 20.77 -2.89
CA LEU A 66 -0.05 19.91 -3.89
C LEU A 66 1.31 20.50 -4.32
N ASP A 67 2.38 19.74 -4.14
CA ASP A 67 3.74 20.11 -4.54
C ASP A 67 4.02 19.69 -5.98
N THR A 68 3.81 18.40 -6.28
CA THR A 68 3.93 17.84 -7.63
C THR A 68 3.07 16.59 -7.76
N TYR A 69 2.69 16.25 -9.00
CA TYR A 69 1.99 15.02 -9.33
C TYR A 69 2.63 14.33 -10.53
N ARG A 70 2.33 13.03 -10.69
CA ARG A 70 2.70 12.23 -11.87
C ARG A 70 1.66 11.15 -12.08
N PHE A 71 1.30 10.92 -13.34
CA PHE A 71 0.56 9.77 -13.78
C PHE A 71 1.38 9.02 -14.83
N CYS A 72 1.65 7.75 -14.60
CA CYS A 72 2.42 6.89 -15.48
C CYS A 72 2.04 5.44 -15.17
N ASP A 73 1.86 4.61 -16.21
CA ASP A 73 1.47 3.20 -16.10
C ASP A 73 0.26 2.96 -15.19
N GLU A 74 -0.76 3.79 -15.32
CA GLU A 74 -2.00 3.74 -14.52
C GLU A 74 -1.81 3.94 -13.00
N VAL A 75 -0.64 4.45 -12.59
CA VAL A 75 -0.33 4.79 -11.20
C VAL A 75 -0.22 6.31 -11.04
N TRP A 76 -1.03 6.83 -10.12
CA TRP A 76 -0.91 8.20 -9.64
C TRP A 76 0.09 8.29 -8.50
N THR A 77 0.96 9.30 -8.55
CA THR A 77 1.83 9.70 -7.43
C THR A 77 1.65 11.18 -7.16
N PHE A 78 1.30 11.53 -5.93
CA PHE A 78 1.19 12.91 -5.44
C PHE A 78 2.21 13.16 -4.34
N LEU A 79 2.88 14.30 -4.36
CA LEU A 79 3.58 14.86 -3.22
C LEU A 79 2.78 16.04 -2.71
N ILE A 80 2.39 16.01 -1.44
CA ILE A 80 1.54 17.02 -0.81
C ILE A 80 2.28 17.55 0.42
N LYS A 81 2.27 18.87 0.59
CA LYS A 81 2.87 19.60 1.72
C LYS A 81 1.80 20.08 2.68
N ASP A 82 2.18 20.28 3.94
CA ASP A 82 1.35 20.85 5.01
C ASP A 82 -0.02 20.14 5.09
N VAL A 83 0.03 18.81 5.20
CA VAL A 83 -1.16 17.96 5.12
C VAL A 83 -1.76 17.79 6.49
N THR A 84 -3.08 17.93 6.60
CA THR A 84 -3.86 17.52 7.77
C THR A 84 -4.89 16.47 7.38
N PHE A 85 -4.78 15.28 7.97
CA PHE A 85 -5.76 14.21 7.91
C PHE A 85 -6.77 14.36 9.05
N LYS A 86 -8.04 14.06 8.77
CA LYS A 86 -9.15 14.01 9.73
C LYS A 86 -9.86 12.67 9.61
N PHE A 87 -9.95 11.93 10.71
CA PHE A 87 -10.58 10.62 10.76
C PHE A 87 -12.07 10.76 11.11
N GLN A 88 -12.96 10.16 10.32
CA GLN A 88 -14.39 10.13 10.67
C GLN A 88 -14.62 9.12 11.81
N GLY A 89 -15.39 9.52 12.82
CA GLY A 89 -15.81 8.64 13.92
C GLY A 89 -14.88 8.60 15.14
N GLY A 90 -13.76 9.33 15.13
CA GLY A 90 -12.93 9.51 16.32
C GLY A 90 -13.55 10.51 17.30
N GLN A 91 -14.41 10.05 18.21
CA GLN A 91 -14.83 10.87 19.35
C GLN A 91 -13.67 10.98 20.35
N GLY A 92 -12.75 11.92 20.10
CA GLY A 92 -11.63 12.21 21.00
C GLY A 92 -10.73 13.35 20.48
N PRO A 93 -9.88 13.92 21.35
CA PRO A 93 -9.01 15.07 21.03
C PRO A 93 -7.96 14.79 19.93
N ASN A 94 -7.77 13.52 19.54
CA ASN A 94 -6.80 13.09 18.51
C ASN A 94 -7.48 12.72 17.16
N SER A 95 -8.53 13.45 16.77
CA SER A 95 -9.27 13.18 15.51
C SER A 95 -8.53 13.62 14.23
N SER A 96 -7.39 14.27 14.36
CA SER A 96 -6.58 14.75 13.24
C SER A 96 -5.09 14.50 13.42
N VAL A 97 -4.41 14.23 12.31
CA VAL A 97 -2.95 14.06 12.23
C VAL A 97 -2.40 14.97 11.15
N SER A 98 -1.33 15.70 11.45
CA SER A 98 -0.67 16.60 10.49
C SER A 98 0.73 16.11 10.12
N ALA A 99 1.18 16.44 8.92
CA ALA A 99 2.53 16.15 8.43
C ALA A 99 3.01 17.21 7.44
N ASP A 100 4.29 17.58 7.51
CA ASP A 100 4.90 18.57 6.61
C ASP A 100 4.90 18.12 5.15
N LYS A 101 5.05 16.80 4.92
CA LYS A 101 5.07 16.22 3.57
C LYS A 101 4.56 14.79 3.55
N VAL A 102 3.73 14.47 2.58
CA VAL A 102 3.20 13.12 2.32
C VAL A 102 3.37 12.76 0.85
N LYS A 103 3.73 11.49 0.59
CA LYS A 103 3.68 10.87 -0.73
C LYS A 103 2.47 9.93 -0.79
N ILE A 104 1.55 10.19 -1.71
CA ILE A 104 0.41 9.30 -1.99
C ILE A 104 0.70 8.57 -3.30
N VAL A 105 0.64 7.23 -3.27
CA VAL A 105 0.73 6.37 -4.45
C VAL A 105 -0.58 5.60 -4.57
N SER A 106 -1.25 5.71 -5.72
CA SER A 106 -2.56 5.11 -5.95
C SER A 106 -2.57 4.43 -7.32
N CYS A 107 -2.89 3.14 -7.32
CA CYS A 107 -3.12 2.37 -8.54
C CYS A 107 -4.60 2.43 -8.93
N ASN A 108 -4.88 2.19 -10.22
CA ASN A 108 -6.25 2.05 -10.70
C ASN A 108 -6.98 0.92 -9.96
N SER A 109 -8.24 1.16 -9.55
CA SER A 109 -9.05 0.17 -8.84
C SER A 109 -9.55 -0.97 -9.72
N LYS A 110 -9.52 -0.79 -11.05
CA LYS A 110 -9.84 -1.85 -12.01
C LYS A 110 -8.75 -2.93 -11.96
N LYS A 111 -9.16 -4.20 -12.05
CA LYS A 111 -8.19 -5.29 -12.19
C LYS A 111 -7.50 -5.18 -13.56
N PRO A 112 -6.19 -5.46 -13.68
CA PRO A 112 -5.53 -5.53 -14.98
C PRO A 112 -6.30 -6.48 -15.92
N GLY A 113 -6.90 -5.93 -16.98
CA GLY A 113 -7.70 -6.67 -17.97
C GLY A 113 -9.22 -6.44 -17.95
N GLU A 114 -9.78 -5.67 -17.02
CA GLU A 114 -11.19 -5.25 -17.05
C GLU A 114 -11.30 -3.86 -17.73
N GLN A 115 -11.92 -3.79 -18.92
CA GLN A 115 -12.29 -2.55 -19.61
C GLN A 115 -13.49 -1.88 -18.95
#